data_AF-A0A5M4AN24-F1
#
_entry.id   AF-A0A5M4AN24-F1
#
_cell.length_a   1.000
_cell.length_b   1.000
_cell.length_c   1.000
_cell.angle_alpha   90.00
_cell.angle_beta   90.00
_cell.angle_gamma   90.00
#
_symmetry.space_group_name_H-M   'P 1'
#
loop_
_entity.id
_entity.type
_entity.pdbx_description
1 polymer ?
#
loop_
_entity_poly.entity_id
_entity_poly.type
_entity_poly.pdbx_seq_one_letter_code
_entity_poly.pdbx_strand_id
1 'polypeptide(L)'
;MFLQDHAEIHFYDPKVTEERIFADLEYLQAHRRPQAVMASGAKQSDAPTALRSDEIRQLVHVHKTPYAAMENAHAVAILTEWDEFRSYDWRNIYEAMRKPAFVFDGRNILDREELKRIGFELKGIGKG
;
A
#
# COMPACT_ATOMS: atom_id res chain seq x y z
N MET A 1 9.41 8.59 -13.03
CA MET A 1 8.37 9.63 -13.11
C MET A 1 7.09 9.05 -12.50
N PHE A 2 7.05 8.88 -11.18
CA PHE A 2 5.87 8.39 -10.42
C PHE A 2 5.64 9.21 -9.13
N LEU A 3 6.56 10.13 -8.81
CA LEU A 3 6.52 10.99 -7.62
C LEU A 3 5.74 12.29 -7.85
N GLN A 4 5.14 12.48 -9.04
CA GLN A 4 4.29 13.65 -9.36
C GLN A 4 2.79 13.33 -9.35
N ASP A 5 2.39 12.07 -9.15
CA ASP A 5 0.98 11.66 -9.32
C ASP A 5 0.12 11.84 -8.05
N HIS A 6 0.60 12.50 -7.00
CA HIS A 6 -0.13 12.70 -5.74
C HIS A 6 -0.80 11.40 -5.24
N ALA A 7 -0.08 10.28 -5.29
CA ALA A 7 -0.64 9.00 -4.86
C ALA A 7 -0.96 9.07 -3.36
N GLU A 8 -2.25 9.09 -3.05
CA GLU A 8 -2.77 8.99 -1.69
C GLU A 8 -2.62 7.54 -1.22
N ILE A 9 -2.09 7.34 -0.01
CA ILE A 9 -1.91 6.01 0.57
C ILE A 9 -2.94 5.81 1.67
N HIS A 10 -3.80 4.82 1.48
CA HIS A 10 -4.87 4.47 2.40
C HIS A 10 -4.46 3.22 3.19
N PHE A 11 -4.36 3.35 4.50
CA PHE A 11 -3.96 2.27 5.40
C PHE A 11 -5.15 1.74 6.21
N TYR A 12 -5.18 0.44 6.39
CA TYR A 12 -6.02 -0.24 7.37
C TYR A 12 -5.19 -1.33 8.04
N ASP A 13 -5.09 -1.29 9.37
CA ASP A 13 -4.55 -2.39 10.16
C ASP A 13 -5.44 -2.58 11.41
N PRO A 14 -6.12 -3.73 11.56
CA PRO A 14 -7.01 -3.96 12.69
C PRO A 14 -6.29 -4.08 14.04
N LYS A 15 -4.96 -4.23 14.05
CA LYS A 15 -4.15 -4.45 15.26
C LYS A 15 -3.28 -3.26 15.63
N VAL A 16 -3.22 -2.23 14.80
CA VAL A 16 -2.35 -1.06 15.02
C VAL A 16 -3.21 0.21 15.05
N THR A 17 -3.01 1.04 16.08
CA THR A 17 -3.74 2.32 16.17
C THR A 17 -3.21 3.32 15.16
N GLU A 18 -4.03 4.29 14.78
CA GLU A 18 -3.66 5.36 13.85
C GLU A 18 -2.42 6.13 14.32
N GLU A 19 -2.33 6.46 15.60
CA GLU A 19 -1.17 7.16 16.17
C GLU A 19 0.10 6.33 16.05
N ARG A 20 -0.01 5.01 16.21
CA ARG A 20 1.12 4.11 16.09
C ARG A 20 1.58 3.99 14.64
N ILE A 21 0.65 3.94 13.68
CA ILE A 21 0.97 3.96 12.24
C ILE A 21 1.77 5.21 11.89
N PHE A 22 1.30 6.39 12.30
CA PHE A 22 2.02 7.64 12.05
C PHE A 22 3.40 7.67 12.70
N ALA A 23 3.51 7.26 13.97
CA ALA A 23 4.80 7.21 14.67
C ALA A 23 5.81 6.27 13.98
N ASP A 24 5.35 5.11 13.51
CA ASP A 24 6.21 4.15 12.80
C ASP A 24 6.64 4.70 11.43
N LEU A 25 5.75 5.38 10.69
CA LEU A 25 6.09 6.02 9.41
C LEU A 25 7.11 7.15 9.58
N GLU A 26 6.92 8.01 10.58
CA GLU A 26 7.86 9.08 10.93
C GLU A 26 9.22 8.51 11.32
N TYR A 27 9.24 7.44 12.11
CA TYR A 27 10.46 6.73 12.48
C TYR A 27 11.18 6.16 11.24
N LEU A 28 10.45 5.49 10.33
CA LEU A 28 11.02 4.92 9.11
C LEU A 28 11.59 5.99 8.17
N GLN A 29 10.94 7.15 8.06
CA GLN A 29 11.44 8.26 7.25
C GLN A 29 12.69 8.89 7.86
N ALA A 30 12.71 9.12 9.17
CA ALA A 30 13.87 9.65 9.89
C ALA A 30 15.10 8.72 9.82
N HIS A 31 14.86 7.40 9.76
CA HIS A 31 15.92 6.38 9.72
C HIS A 31 16.10 5.76 8.33
N ARG A 32 15.53 6.37 7.30
CA ARG A 32 15.67 5.91 5.92
C ARG A 32 17.15 6.00 5.53
N ARG A 33 17.84 4.87 5.53
CA ARG A 33 19.20 4.81 4.98
C ARG A 33 19.14 5.14 3.49
N PRO A 34 19.97 6.07 2.99
CA PRO A 34 20.09 6.31 1.56
C PRO A 34 20.84 5.15 0.89
N GLN A 35 20.30 3.93 0.95
CA GLN A 35 20.85 2.76 0.25
C GLN A 35 20.34 2.66 -1.19
N ALA A 36 19.15 3.20 -1.48
CA ALA A 36 18.57 3.22 -2.83
C ALA A 36 19.36 4.08 -3.83
N VAL A 37 20.18 5.01 -3.34
CA VAL A 37 21.01 5.91 -4.16
C VAL A 37 22.22 5.15 -4.74
N MET A 38 22.80 4.22 -3.98
CA MET A 38 24.01 3.49 -4.38
C MET A 38 23.75 2.42 -5.45
N ALA A 39 22.54 1.85 -5.49
CA ALA A 39 22.17 0.83 -6.48
C ALA A 39 21.73 1.41 -7.83
N SER A 40 21.38 2.71 -7.88
CA SER A 40 20.80 3.35 -9.08
C SER A 40 21.75 4.30 -9.80
N GLY A 41 22.94 4.58 -9.24
CA GLY A 41 23.88 5.55 -9.81
C GLY A 41 23.38 7.00 -9.79
N ALA A 42 22.25 7.26 -9.13
CA ALA A 42 21.70 8.60 -8.93
C ALA A 42 22.60 9.40 -7.97
N LYS A 43 22.77 10.70 -8.20
CA LYS A 43 23.50 11.56 -7.26
C LYS A 43 22.70 11.69 -5.98
N GLN A 44 23.38 11.77 -4.84
CA GLN A 44 22.78 11.97 -3.51
C GLN A 44 21.84 13.20 -3.46
N SER A 45 22.06 14.19 -4.32
CA SER A 45 21.23 15.39 -4.49
C SER A 45 19.83 15.12 -5.07
N ASP A 46 19.65 13.97 -5.72
CA ASP A 46 18.41 13.60 -6.43
C ASP A 46 17.59 12.58 -5.62
N ALA A 47 18.10 12.16 -4.46
CA ALA A 47 17.38 11.29 -3.54
C ALA A 47 16.17 12.05 -2.98
N PRO A 48 14.95 11.47 -3.00
CA PRO A 48 13.80 12.12 -2.41
C PRO A 48 14.12 12.40 -0.94
N THR A 49 14.10 13.69 -0.57
CA THR A 49 14.27 14.15 0.81
C THR A 49 13.24 13.42 1.67
N ALA A 50 13.64 12.98 2.87
CA ALA A 50 12.70 12.36 3.80
C ALA A 50 11.46 13.26 3.96
N LEU A 51 10.27 12.69 3.78
CA LEU A 51 9.02 13.44 3.89
C LEU A 51 8.91 14.02 5.30
N ARG A 52 8.49 15.27 5.39
CA ARG A 52 8.22 15.91 6.70
C ARG A 52 6.93 15.34 7.30
N SER A 53 6.77 15.44 8.61
CA SER A 53 5.59 14.94 9.33
C SER A 53 4.26 15.50 8.79
N ASP A 54 4.24 16.77 8.39
CA ASP A 54 3.06 17.41 7.78
C ASP A 54 2.74 16.82 6.41
N GLU A 55 3.75 16.55 5.58
CA GLU A 55 3.56 15.88 4.28
C GLU A 55 3.07 14.44 4.45
N ILE A 56 3.62 13.69 5.41
CA ILE A 56 3.16 12.32 5.73
C ILE A 56 1.68 12.34 6.09
N ARG A 57 1.25 13.28 6.92
CA ARG A 57 -0.16 13.41 7.35
C ARG A 57 -1.10 13.84 6.22
N GLN A 58 -0.59 14.50 5.19
CA GLN A 58 -1.39 14.87 4.01
C GLN A 58 -1.55 13.72 3.02
N LEU A 59 -0.57 12.82 2.96
CA LEU A 59 -0.53 11.73 1.97
C LEU A 59 -1.04 10.38 2.52
N VAL A 60 -1.12 10.25 3.84
CA VAL A 60 -1.47 9.00 4.53
C VAL A 60 -2.82 9.14 5.21
N HIS A 61 -3.77 8.32 4.77
CA HIS A 61 -5.11 8.24 5.33
C HIS A 61 -5.29 6.91 6.04
N VAL A 62 -5.49 6.92 7.36
CA VAL A 62 -5.78 5.71 8.12
C VAL A 62 -7.30 5.53 8.23
N HIS A 63 -7.76 4.34 7.86
CA HIS A 63 -9.18 3.97 7.86
C HIS A 63 -9.48 3.00 8.98
N LYS A 64 -10.73 3.00 9.44
CA LYS A 64 -11.21 2.06 10.47
C LYS A 64 -11.78 0.76 9.90
N THR A 65 -11.98 0.70 8.59
CA THR A 65 -12.50 -0.49 7.90
C THR A 65 -11.69 -0.74 6.63
N PRO A 66 -11.56 -2.01 6.21
CA PRO A 66 -10.83 -2.35 4.99
C PRO A 66 -11.54 -1.82 3.74
N TYR A 67 -12.88 -1.83 3.72
CA TYR A 67 -13.68 -1.36 2.60
C TYR A 67 -13.47 0.13 2.33
N ALA A 68 -13.41 0.97 3.37
CA ALA A 68 -13.14 2.39 3.20
C ALA A 68 -11.71 2.66 2.71
N ALA A 69 -10.74 1.84 3.14
CA ALA A 69 -9.35 1.96 2.66
C ALA A 69 -9.20 1.60 1.17
N MET A 70 -10.07 0.74 0.64
CA MET A 70 -9.99 0.23 -0.72
C MET A 70 -10.94 0.96 -1.69
N GLU A 71 -11.89 1.74 -1.18
CA GLU A 71 -12.82 2.53 -1.99
C GLU A 71 -12.06 3.53 -2.87
N ASN A 72 -12.39 3.57 -4.17
CA ASN A 72 -11.71 4.38 -5.19
C ASN A 72 -10.20 4.12 -5.34
N ALA A 73 -9.65 3.09 -4.68
CA ALA A 73 -8.25 2.74 -4.83
C ALA A 73 -7.97 2.15 -6.23
N HIS A 74 -6.77 2.41 -6.75
CA HIS A 74 -6.27 1.78 -7.97
C HIS A 74 -5.62 0.42 -7.68
N ALA A 75 -5.01 0.29 -6.50
CA ALA A 75 -4.28 -0.89 -6.10
C ALA A 75 -4.47 -1.17 -4.61
N VAL A 76 -4.48 -2.45 -4.25
CA VAL A 76 -4.44 -2.94 -2.86
C VAL A 76 -3.16 -3.72 -2.65
N ALA A 77 -2.45 -3.46 -1.56
CA ALA A 77 -1.27 -4.22 -1.15
C ALA A 77 -1.51 -4.90 0.20
N ILE A 78 -1.42 -6.23 0.22
CA ILE A 78 -1.50 -7.01 1.45
C ILE A 78 -0.11 -7.22 2.01
N LEU A 79 0.15 -6.57 3.15
CA LEU A 79 1.47 -6.53 3.79
C LEU A 79 1.51 -7.27 5.14
N THR A 80 0.36 -7.73 5.63
CA THR A 80 0.19 -8.47 6.88
C THR A 80 -0.65 -9.73 6.64
N GLU A 81 -0.47 -10.74 7.50
CA GLU A 81 -1.04 -12.08 7.33
C GLU A 81 -2.34 -12.28 8.12
N TRP A 82 -3.15 -11.24 8.23
CA TRP A 82 -4.41 -11.33 8.98
C TRP A 82 -5.41 -12.24 8.25
N ASP A 83 -5.89 -13.28 8.93
CA ASP A 83 -6.85 -14.25 8.37
C ASP A 83 -8.13 -13.60 7.85
N GLU A 84 -8.53 -12.47 8.45
CA GLU A 84 -9.72 -11.69 8.07
C GLU A 84 -9.69 -11.26 6.59
N PHE A 85 -8.49 -11.05 6.02
CA PHE A 85 -8.33 -10.64 4.62
C PHE A 85 -8.80 -11.73 3.63
N ARG A 86 -8.82 -12.99 4.05
CA ARG A 86 -9.31 -14.11 3.23
C ARG A 86 -10.81 -14.15 3.10
N SER A 87 -11.55 -13.62 4.07
CA SER A 87 -13.02 -13.69 4.11
C SER A 87 -13.72 -12.41 3.66
N TYR A 88 -12.98 -11.45 3.09
CA TYR A 88 -13.59 -10.24 2.55
C TYR A 88 -14.40 -10.50 1.29
N ASP A 89 -15.43 -9.69 1.09
CA ASP A 89 -16.17 -9.67 -0.16
C ASP A 89 -15.34 -8.95 -1.23
N TRP A 90 -14.41 -9.70 -1.83
CA TRP A 90 -13.51 -9.21 -2.86
C TRP A 90 -14.24 -8.75 -4.12
N ARG A 91 -15.46 -9.24 -4.37
CA ARG A 91 -16.29 -8.77 -5.47
C ARG A 91 -16.81 -7.36 -5.18
N ASN A 92 -17.35 -7.12 -3.99
CA ASN A 92 -17.77 -5.78 -3.59
C ASN A 92 -16.58 -4.80 -3.57
N ILE A 93 -15.42 -5.22 -3.05
CA ILE A 93 -14.19 -4.42 -3.08
C ILE A 93 -13.81 -4.08 -4.52
N TYR A 94 -13.86 -5.06 -5.43
CA TYR A 94 -13.59 -4.80 -6.84
C TYR A 94 -14.53 -3.73 -7.38
N GLU A 95 -15.85 -3.86 -7.23
CA GLU A 95 -16.80 -2.87 -7.76
C GLU A 95 -16.56 -1.45 -7.23
N ALA A 96 -16.08 -1.30 -5.98
CA ALA A 96 -15.75 -0.02 -5.38
C ALA A 96 -14.39 0.57 -5.83
N MET A 97 -13.52 -0.22 -6.47
CA MET A 97 -12.18 0.20 -6.91
C MET A 97 -12.15 0.76 -8.34
N ARG A 98 -11.17 1.62 -8.61
CA ARG A 98 -10.88 2.14 -9.95
C ARG A 98 -10.37 1.03 -10.87
N LYS A 99 -10.61 1.16 -12.18
CA LYS A 99 -10.20 0.17 -13.20
C LYS A 99 -9.08 0.70 -14.09
N PRO A 100 -8.07 -0.14 -14.43
CA PRO A 100 -7.86 -1.51 -13.93
C PRO A 100 -7.53 -1.54 -12.42
N ALA A 101 -8.02 -2.59 -11.73
CA ALA A 101 -7.83 -2.76 -10.28
C ALA A 101 -6.74 -3.79 -9.99
N PHE A 102 -5.73 -3.40 -9.21
CA PHE A 102 -4.57 -4.23 -8.93
C PHE A 102 -4.57 -4.78 -7.50
N VAL A 103 -4.09 -6.02 -7.34
CA VAL A 103 -3.85 -6.62 -6.02
C VAL A 103 -2.41 -7.13 -5.94
N PHE A 104 -1.70 -6.64 -4.93
CA PHE A 104 -0.34 -7.04 -4.58
C PHE A 104 -0.38 -7.86 -3.30
N ASP A 105 -0.36 -9.19 -3.43
CA ASP A 105 -0.34 -10.08 -2.28
C ASP A 105 1.11 -10.44 -1.92
N GLY A 106 1.68 -9.72 -0.94
CA GLY A 106 3.03 -9.95 -0.41
C GLY A 106 3.10 -11.09 0.61
N ARG A 107 1.96 -11.62 1.06
CA ARG A 107 1.88 -12.69 2.07
C ARG A 107 1.38 -14.02 1.50
N ASN A 108 0.93 -14.00 0.26
CA ASN A 108 0.40 -15.16 -0.47
C ASN A 108 -0.72 -15.85 0.31
N ILE A 109 -1.66 -15.06 0.83
CA ILE A 109 -2.80 -15.53 1.64
C ILE A 109 -4.13 -15.50 0.89
N LEU A 110 -4.21 -14.79 -0.24
CA LEU A 110 -5.45 -14.62 -1.01
C LEU A 110 -5.62 -15.72 -2.07
N ASP A 111 -6.87 -16.04 -2.40
CA ASP A 111 -7.19 -16.93 -3.53
C ASP A 111 -6.99 -16.19 -4.85
N ARG A 112 -5.88 -16.49 -5.51
CA ARG A 112 -5.49 -15.87 -6.79
C ARG A 112 -6.47 -16.18 -7.92
N GLU A 113 -7.07 -17.37 -7.92
CA GLU A 113 -7.97 -17.80 -8.99
C GLU A 113 -9.35 -17.17 -8.83
N GLU A 114 -9.82 -17.00 -7.59
CA GLU A 114 -10.99 -16.18 -7.28
C GLU A 114 -10.80 -14.73 -7.73
N LEU A 115 -9.70 -14.08 -7.33
CA LEU A 115 -9.45 -12.67 -7.64
C LEU A 115 -9.33 -12.41 -9.15
N LYS A 116 -8.64 -13.28 -9.89
CA LYS A 116 -8.58 -13.21 -11.37
C LYS A 116 -9.96 -13.31 -11.99
N ARG A 117 -10.81 -14.23 -11.49
CA ARG A 117 -12.18 -14.45 -12.00
C ARG A 117 -13.08 -13.24 -11.74
N ILE A 118 -12.86 -12.54 -10.61
CA ILE A 118 -13.56 -11.29 -10.29
C ILE A 118 -13.15 -10.18 -11.26
N GLY A 119 -11.87 -10.16 -11.68
CA GLY A 119 -11.32 -9.23 -12.68
C GLY A 119 -10.09 -8.45 -12.20
N PHE A 120 -9.48 -8.83 -11.08
CA PHE A 120 -8.28 -8.17 -10.57
C PHE A 120 -7.02 -8.54 -11.37
N GLU A 121 -6.12 -7.57 -11.48
CA GLU A 121 -4.76 -7.78 -11.92
C GLU A 121 -3.84 -8.10 -10.74
N LEU A 122 -3.39 -9.35 -10.63
CA LEU A 122 -2.53 -9.78 -9.54
C LEU A 122 -1.05 -9.59 -9.88
N LYS A 123 -0.30 -8.99 -8.95
CA LYS A 123 1.16 -8.88 -8.98
C LYS A 123 1.72 -9.44 -7.67
N GLY A 124 2.32 -10.63 -7.72
CA GLY A 124 2.92 -11.26 -6.55
C GLY A 124 4.44 -11.27 -6.64
N ILE A 125 5.12 -10.98 -5.54
CA ILE A 125 6.55 -11.28 -5.41
C ILE A 125 6.66 -12.80 -5.23
N GLY A 126 7.20 -13.50 -6.24
CA GLY A 126 7.63 -14.90 -6.06
C GLY A 126 7.19 -15.93 -7.10
N LYS A 127 6.34 -15.60 -8.09
CA LYS A 127 6.10 -16.49 -9.25
C LYS A 127 5.84 -15.66 -10.51
N GLY A 128 6.93 -15.33 -11.20
CA GLY A 128 6.94 -15.00 -12.63
C GLY A 128 7.36 -16.24 -13.42
#